data_AF-A0A2W6D909-F1
#
_entry.id   AF-A0A2W6D909-F1
#
_cell.length_a   1.000
_cell.length_b   1.000
_cell.length_c   1.000
_cell.angle_alpha   90.00
_cell.angle_beta   90.00
_cell.angle_gamma   90.00
#
_symmetry.space_group_name_H-M   'P 1'
#
loop_
_entity.id
_entity.type
_entity.pdbx_description
1 polymer ?
#
loop_
_entity_poly.entity_id
_entity_poly.type
_entity_poly.pdbx_seq_one_letter_code
_entity_poly.pdbx_strand_id
1 'polypeptide(L)'
;MDRLERAGLVCRTRCAQDRRSCFAALTVAGVERLAADVPDTVDAIDRWLTGLLTAEQLVTLIDALHTVRAAVHSDATAGADEA
;
A
#
# COMPACT_ATOMS: atom_id res chain seq x y z
N MET A 1 0.92 -12.51 -4.98
CA MET A 1 0.18 -13.12 -3.84
C MET A 1 0.82 -14.44 -3.37
N ASP A 2 1.06 -15.43 -4.24
CA ASP A 2 1.50 -16.79 -3.85
C ASP A 2 2.76 -16.87 -2.97
N ARG A 3 3.69 -15.92 -3.10
CA ARG A 3 4.87 -15.86 -2.22
C ARG A 3 4.50 -15.49 -0.77
N LEU A 4 3.62 -14.50 -0.62
CA LEU A 4 3.15 -14.03 0.69
C LEU A 4 2.26 -15.09 1.37
N GLU A 5 1.46 -15.81 0.59
CA GLU A 5 0.62 -16.89 1.10
C GLU A 5 1.45 -18.11 1.51
N ARG A 6 2.45 -18.49 0.72
CA ARG A 6 3.40 -19.56 1.09
C ARG A 6 4.20 -19.21 2.35
N ALA A 7 4.50 -17.93 2.56
CA ALA A 7 5.14 -17.42 3.77
C ALA A 7 4.16 -17.29 4.97
N GLY A 8 2.87 -17.57 4.78
CA GLY A 8 1.85 -17.49 5.83
C GLY A 8 1.46 -16.07 6.22
N LEU A 9 1.82 -15.05 5.44
CA LEU A 9 1.58 -13.63 5.75
C LEU A 9 0.21 -13.13 5.25
N VAL A 10 -0.32 -13.76 4.19
CA VAL A 10 -1.66 -13.48 3.67
C VAL A 10 -2.40 -14.78 3.38
N CYS A 11 -3.72 -14.73 3.28
CA CYS A 11 -4.55 -15.82 2.80
C CYS A 11 -5.57 -15.33 1.76
N ARG A 12 -6.00 -16.22 0.86
CA ARG A 12 -7.14 -15.96 -0.04
C ARG A 12 -8.45 -16.14 0.72
N THR A 13 -9.27 -15.09 0.76
CA THR A 13 -10.63 -15.14 1.30
C THR A 13 -11.64 -14.90 0.19
N ARG A 14 -12.68 -15.73 0.13
CA ARG A 14 -13.75 -15.59 -0.85
C ARG A 14 -14.70 -14.46 -0.45
N CYS A 15 -15.12 -13.66 -1.41
CA CYS A 15 -16.19 -12.69 -1.17
C CYS A 15 -17.53 -13.42 -0.96
N ALA A 16 -18.27 -13.05 0.09
CA ALA A 16 -19.56 -13.65 0.38
C ALA A 16 -20.65 -13.22 -0.62
N GLN A 17 -20.55 -12.01 -1.15
CA GLN A 17 -21.52 -11.42 -2.09
C GLN A 17 -21.23 -11.79 -3.55
N ASP A 18 -19.96 -12.07 -3.90
CA ASP A 18 -19.57 -12.51 -5.24
C ASP A 18 -18.63 -13.71 -5.18
N ARG A 19 -19.14 -14.88 -5.57
CA ARG A 19 -18.42 -16.15 -5.57
C ARG A 19 -17.28 -16.22 -6.59
N ARG A 20 -17.21 -15.27 -7.53
CA ARG A 20 -16.12 -15.16 -8.51
C ARG A 20 -14.94 -14.34 -7.99
N SER A 21 -15.15 -13.59 -6.91
CA SER A 21 -14.15 -12.68 -6.36
C SER A 21 -13.47 -13.26 -5.11
N CYS A 22 -12.16 -13.03 -5.01
CA CYS A 22 -11.35 -13.37 -3.84
C CYS A 22 -10.48 -12.16 -3.49
N PHE A 23 -10.30 -11.91 -2.20
CA PHE A 23 -9.38 -10.90 -1.69
C PHE A 23 -8.22 -11.55 -0.95
N ALA A 24 -7.10 -10.83 -0.89
CA ALA A 24 -5.97 -11.21 -0.04
C ALA A 24 -6.17 -10.56 1.33
N ALA A 25 -6.37 -11.37 2.37
CA ALA A 25 -6.44 -10.91 3.75
C ALA A 25 -5.08 -11.13 4.44
N LEU A 26 -4.65 -10.19 5.27
CA LEU A 26 -3.51 -10.41 6.16
C LEU A 26 -3.87 -11.48 7.20
N THR A 27 -2.92 -12.37 7.48
CA THR A 27 -3.00 -13.28 8.63
C THR A 27 -2.53 -12.55 9.89
N VAL A 28 -2.74 -13.16 11.06
CA VAL A 28 -2.17 -12.65 12.32
C VAL A 28 -0.65 -12.51 12.22
N ALA A 29 0.04 -13.54 11.72
CA ALA A 29 1.49 -13.49 11.50
C ALA A 29 1.90 -12.39 10.51
N GLY A 30 1.07 -12.12 9.49
CA GLY A 30 1.26 -11.01 8.56
C GLY A 30 1.18 -9.65 9.24
N VAL A 31 0.18 -9.44 10.09
CA VAL A 31 0.01 -8.21 10.87
C VAL A 31 1.18 -8.01 11.85
N GLU A 32 1.56 -9.07 12.57
CA GLU A 32 2.69 -9.02 13.51
C GLU A 32 4.00 -8.69 12.81
N ARG A 33 4.26 -9.30 11.64
CA ARG A 33 5.45 -9.00 10.84
C ARG A 33 5.46 -7.56 10.36
N LEU A 34 4.32 -7.05 9.88
CA LEU A 34 4.19 -5.67 9.45
C LEU A 34 4.43 -4.71 10.62
N ALA A 35 3.83 -4.96 11.78
CA ALA A 35 4.02 -4.14 12.97
C ALA A 35 5.48 -4.10 13.45
N ALA A 36 6.22 -5.20 13.29
CA ALA A 36 7.63 -5.26 13.63
C ALA A 36 8.53 -4.47 12.67
N ASP A 37 8.23 -4.46 11.36
CA ASP A 37 9.12 -3.89 10.34
C ASP A 37 8.78 -2.45 9.92
N VAL A 38 7.52 -2.04 10.05
CA VAL A 38 7.05 -0.72 9.58
C VAL A 38 7.77 0.44 10.26
N PRO A 39 8.02 0.43 11.59
CA PRO A 39 8.71 1.55 12.25
C PRO A 39 10.07 1.86 11.61
N ASP A 40 10.92 0.85 11.44
CA ASP A 40 12.25 1.01 10.81
C ASP A 40 12.15 1.54 9.37
N THR A 41 11.11 1.09 8.65
CA THR A 41 10.86 1.55 7.27
C THR A 41 10.43 3.01 7.24
N VAL A 42 9.55 3.42 8.16
CA VAL A 42 9.09 4.82 8.28
C VAL A 42 10.25 5.73 8.65
N ASP A 43 11.08 5.33 9.62
CA ASP A 43 12.26 6.10 10.02
C ASP A 43 13.26 6.25 8.87
N ALA A 44 13.44 5.21 8.05
CA ALA A 44 14.29 5.29 6.87
C ALA A 44 13.74 6.25 5.81
N ILE A 45 12.42 6.22 5.55
CA ILE A 45 11.76 7.15 4.61
C ILE A 45 11.88 8.59 5.13
N ASP A 46 11.69 8.80 6.42
CA ASP A 46 11.82 10.12 7.01
C ASP A 46 13.24 10.66 6.88
N ARG A 47 14.23 9.88 7.29
CA ARG A 47 15.63 10.27 7.25
C ARG A 47 16.13 10.58 5.85
N TRP A 48 15.72 9.81 4.84
CA TRP A 48 16.32 9.87 3.50
C TRP A 48 15.45 10.57 2.46
N LEU A 49 14.21 10.91 2.78
CA LEU A 49 13.29 11.53 1.83
C LEU A 49 12.42 12.61 2.47
N THR A 50 11.46 12.25 3.33
CA THR A 50 10.43 13.21 3.74
C THR A 50 10.94 14.28 4.68
N GLY A 51 11.88 13.94 5.57
CA GLY A 51 12.52 14.89 6.49
C GLY A 51 13.53 15.83 5.81
N LEU A 52 13.88 15.60 4.55
CA LEU A 52 14.78 16.49 3.78
C LEU A 52 14.05 17.65 3.09
N LEU A 53 12.72 17.60 3.03
CA LEU A 53 11.89 18.50 2.25
C LEU A 53 11.01 19.36 3.17
N THR A 54 10.79 20.61 2.80
CA THR A 54 9.78 21.43 3.46
C THR A 54 8.38 20.91 3.14
N ALA A 55 7.39 21.28 3.95
CA ALA A 55 6.00 20.91 3.69
C ALA A 55 5.51 21.34 2.29
N GLU A 56 5.89 22.54 1.83
CA GLU A 56 5.53 23.05 0.50
C GLU A 56 6.20 22.22 -0.63
N GLN A 57 7.45 21.81 -0.43
CA GLN A 57 8.16 20.95 -1.39
C GLN A 57 7.53 19.56 -1.47
N LEU A 58 7.07 19.00 -0.34
CA LEU A 58 6.36 17.72 -0.31
C LEU A 58 5.02 17.81 -1.06
N VAL A 59 4.24 18.87 -0.84
CA VAL A 59 2.99 19.10 -1.60
C VAL A 59 3.27 19.14 -3.09
N THR A 60 4.25 19.95 -3.50
CA THR A 60 4.65 20.08 -4.92
C THR A 60 5.08 18.73 -5.51
N LEU A 61 5.86 17.93 -4.76
CA LEU A 61 6.31 16.61 -5.20
C LEU A 61 5.12 15.65 -5.38
N ILE A 62 4.19 15.63 -4.43
CA ILE A 62 2.98 14.79 -4.49
C ILE A 62 2.14 15.15 -5.73
N ASP A 63 1.92 16.44 -5.99
CA ASP A 63 1.15 16.90 -7.16
C ASP A 63 1.80 16.47 -8.49
N ALA A 64 3.12 16.58 -8.58
CA ALA A 64 3.87 16.11 -9.74
C ALA A 64 3.73 14.59 -9.94
N LEU A 65 3.87 13.81 -8.87
CA LEU A 65 3.71 12.35 -8.90
C LEU A 65 2.28 11.93 -9.25
N HIS A 66 1.26 12.66 -8.77
CA HIS A 66 -0.13 12.43 -9.14
C HIS A 66 -0.39 12.67 -10.62
N THR A 67 0.20 13.72 -11.19
CA THR A 67 0.12 14.00 -12.64
C THR A 67 0.72 12.84 -13.45
N VAL A 68 1.90 12.36 -13.08
CA VAL A 68 2.54 11.23 -13.74
C VAL A 68 1.69 9.96 -13.60
N ARG A 69 1.19 9.66 -12.38
CA ARG A 69 0.31 8.52 -12.11
C ARG A 69 -0.92 8.52 -13.00
N ALA A 70 -1.60 9.68 -13.12
CA ALA A 70 -2.80 9.82 -13.93
C ALA A 70 -2.53 9.53 -15.42
N ALA A 71 -1.34 9.90 -15.93
CA ALA A 71 -0.96 9.62 -17.30
C ALA A 71 -0.62 8.13 -17.55
N VAL A 72 0.03 7.46 -16.58
CA VAL A 72 0.48 6.06 -16.75
C VAL A 72 -0.56 5.02 -16.34
N HIS A 73 -1.49 5.37 -15.47
CA HIS A 73 -2.58 4.53 -15.01
C HIS A 73 -3.85 5.37 -14.84
N SER A 74 -4.52 5.65 -15.97
CA SER A 74 -5.77 6.42 -15.99
C SER A 74 -6.87 5.84 -15.10
N ASP A 75 -6.84 4.52 -14.87
CA ASP A 75 -7.87 3.79 -14.12
C ASP A 75 -7.48 3.49 -12.65
N ALA A 76 -6.34 4.00 -12.16
CA ALA A 76 -5.81 3.68 -10.83
C ALA A 76 -6.64 4.21 -9.64
N THR A 77 -7.68 5.01 -9.88
CA THR A 77 -8.64 5.41 -8.84
C THR A 77 -9.77 4.41 -8.64
N ALA A 78 -9.87 3.37 -9.47
CA ALA A 78 -10.85 2.29 -9.31
C ALA A 78 -10.58 1.52 -8.00
N GLY A 79 -11.26 1.92 -6.92
CA GLY A 79 -11.16 1.34 -5.57
C GLY A 79 -10.89 2.34 -4.44
N ALA A 80 -10.60 3.61 -4.75
CA ALA A 80 -10.45 4.66 -3.73
C ALA A 80 -11.80 5.28 -3.28
N ASP A 81 -12.85 5.14 -4.10
CA ASP A 81 -14.19 5.71 -3.86
C ASP A 81 -15.14 4.82 -3.04
N GLU A 82 -14.71 3.63 -2.61
CA GLU A 82 -15.55 2.67 -1.86
C GLU A 82 -15.25 2.62 -0.33
N ALA A 83 -14.50 3.59 0.21
CA ALA A 83 -14.16 3.66 1.64
C ALA A 83 -15.09 4.58 2.44
#